data_AF-A0A5B7UQS3-F1
#
_entry.id   AF-A0A5B7UQS3-F1
#
_cell.length_a   1.000
_cell.length_b   1.000
_cell.length_c   1.000
_cell.angle_alpha   90.00
_cell.angle_beta   90.00
_cell.angle_gamma   90.00
#
_symmetry.space_group_name_H-M   'P 1'
#
loop_
_entity.id
_entity.type
_entity.pdbx_description
1 polymer ?
#
loop_
_entity_poly.entity_id
_entity_poly.type
_entity_poly.pdbx_seq_one_letter_code
_entity_poly.pdbx_strand_id
1 'polypeptide(L)'
;MTRHLPRVSVESRYARGRLLKATLAGSAAALLLGLAAPHATADSGPAAPPAPAAPSEATRGAAHDAAEAPKTLDTLSRFFARDGAVSKAKAAPRVTGERAVPVYYLAADFVAGKKGAPIAAMEFLASEAVSSDGQKASLWTARQAGSWQVVNIATGNDETRYARVGADKLPGGTVFIEPQINAWYVQKGERILPLDRDAIRAVGANGTTVAAYQRRVHKAYGDKLPGSAYAKSGKAGGYDEPAAAPRSEGRTASAAGSADGPVTVVSSVAAAGAAVALGLSGAALVRRRSRRLG
;
A
#
# COMPACT_ATOMS: atom_id res chain seq x y z
N MET A 1 43.78 59.51 -16.32
CA MET A 1 44.40 59.27 -15.01
C MET A 1 44.63 57.76 -14.88
N THR A 2 45.74 57.25 -15.44
CA THR A 2 46.99 56.81 -14.73
C THR A 2 46.77 55.57 -13.85
N ARG A 3 47.09 54.36 -14.39
CA ARG A 3 48.30 53.51 -14.12
C ARG A 3 48.07 52.58 -12.91
N HIS A 4 48.46 51.31 -12.83
CA HIS A 4 49.40 50.45 -13.55
C HIS A 4 49.08 48.96 -13.19
N LEU A 5 49.15 48.03 -14.15
CA LEU A 5 49.62 46.63 -13.95
C LEU A 5 51.17 46.66 -14.00
N PRO A 6 51.98 45.69 -13.44
CA PRO A 6 51.96 44.26 -13.85
C PRO A 6 52.57 43.18 -12.88
N ARG A 7 52.45 41.91 -13.34
CA ARG A 7 53.32 40.70 -13.22
C ARG A 7 54.38 40.57 -12.10
N VAL A 8 54.50 39.36 -11.52
CA VAL A 8 55.76 38.56 -11.48
C VAL A 8 55.44 37.05 -11.38
N SER A 9 56.08 36.24 -12.23
CA SER A 9 56.29 34.78 -12.10
C SER A 9 57.65 34.51 -11.45
N VAL A 10 57.79 33.50 -10.58
CA VAL A 10 59.06 32.78 -10.26
C VAL A 10 58.66 31.39 -9.74
N GLU A 11 58.78 30.28 -10.49
CA GLU A 11 59.95 29.41 -10.73
C GLU A 11 60.62 28.80 -9.47
N SER A 12 60.84 27.48 -9.56
CA SER A 12 62.06 26.80 -9.12
C SER A 12 62.10 26.08 -7.76
N ARG A 13 62.03 24.74 -7.89
CA ARG A 13 63.01 23.73 -7.41
C ARG A 13 63.34 23.69 -5.92
N TYR A 14 63.13 22.53 -5.29
CA TYR A 14 64.16 21.67 -4.67
C TYR A 14 63.45 20.32 -4.39
N ALA A 15 63.71 19.21 -5.08
CA ALA A 15 64.92 18.39 -5.17
C ALA A 15 64.83 17.13 -4.27
N ARG A 16 65.04 15.98 -4.93
CA ARG A 16 65.64 14.73 -4.43
C ARG A 16 64.75 13.87 -3.50
N GLY A 17 64.67 12.55 -3.68
CA GLY A 17 65.52 11.70 -4.49
C GLY A 17 65.08 10.24 -4.55
N ARG A 18 65.68 9.59 -5.55
CA ARG A 18 66.13 8.19 -5.67
C ARG A 18 65.08 7.06 -5.53
N LEU A 19 64.89 6.44 -6.70
CA LEU A 19 64.72 5.02 -6.95
C LEU A 19 65.30 4.12 -5.85
N LEU A 20 64.63 2.99 -5.61
CA LEU A 20 65.18 1.66 -5.90
C LEU A 20 64.04 0.63 -5.95
N LYS A 21 63.98 -0.10 -7.08
CA LYS A 21 63.27 -1.38 -7.21
C LYS A 21 64.19 -2.47 -6.65
N ALA A 22 63.64 -3.42 -5.91
CA ALA A 22 64.19 -4.77 -5.84
C ALA A 22 63.06 -5.76 -5.47
N THR A 23 62.67 -6.56 -6.45
CA THR A 23 61.95 -7.82 -6.27
C THR A 23 62.95 -8.90 -5.90
N LEU A 24 62.68 -9.66 -4.84
CA LEU A 24 63.25 -10.99 -4.63
C LEU A 24 62.18 -11.93 -4.09
N ALA A 25 62.03 -13.07 -4.76
CA ALA A 25 61.26 -14.22 -4.31
C ALA A 25 62.09 -15.04 -3.31
N GLY A 26 61.41 -15.61 -2.32
CA GLY A 26 62.00 -16.55 -1.37
C GLY A 26 60.92 -17.23 -0.53
N SER A 27 60.67 -18.52 -0.81
CA SER A 27 59.81 -19.39 0.00
C SER A 27 60.54 -19.82 1.26
N ALA A 28 59.87 -19.73 2.42
CA ALA A 28 60.24 -20.48 3.62
C ALA A 28 58.97 -20.79 4.42
N ALA A 29 58.68 -22.07 4.59
CA ALA A 29 57.66 -22.59 5.49
C ALA A 29 58.20 -22.59 6.93
N ALA A 30 57.42 -22.05 7.88
CA ALA A 30 57.59 -22.28 9.30
C ALA A 30 56.20 -22.35 9.95
N LEU A 31 55.85 -23.54 10.44
CA LEU A 31 54.73 -23.79 11.34
C LEU A 31 55.01 -23.15 12.70
N LEU A 32 54.12 -22.28 13.19
CA LEU A 32 53.94 -22.04 14.63
C LEU A 32 52.46 -21.77 14.93
N LEU A 33 51.94 -22.60 15.84
CA LEU A 33 50.61 -22.55 16.45
C LEU A 33 50.40 -21.20 17.16
N GLY A 34 49.24 -20.58 16.95
CA GLY A 34 48.89 -19.33 17.64
C GLY A 34 47.42 -18.97 17.54
N LEU A 35 46.68 -19.29 18.62
CA LEU A 35 45.35 -18.80 18.98
C LEU A 35 44.23 -18.94 17.95
N ALA A 36 43.40 -19.98 18.15
CA ALA A 36 42.00 -19.92 17.78
C ALA A 36 41.36 -18.75 18.57
N ALA A 37 41.34 -17.56 17.97
CA ALA A 37 40.40 -16.55 18.37
C ALA A 37 39.00 -17.14 18.18
N PRO A 38 38.10 -17.10 19.19
CA PRO A 38 36.70 -17.36 18.89
C PRO A 38 36.32 -16.35 17.81
N HIS A 39 35.98 -16.84 16.62
CA HIS A 39 35.25 -16.04 15.67
C HIS A 39 33.98 -15.61 16.40
N ALA A 40 34.01 -14.40 16.94
CA ALA A 40 32.82 -13.67 17.31
C ALA A 40 32.06 -13.52 15.99
N THR A 41 31.19 -14.48 15.69
CA THR A 41 30.09 -14.25 14.77
C THR A 41 29.38 -13.05 15.37
N ALA A 42 29.61 -11.87 14.79
CA ALA A 42 28.71 -10.76 14.99
C ALA A 42 27.32 -11.34 14.67
N ASP A 43 26.52 -11.52 15.72
CA ASP A 43 25.12 -11.89 15.58
C ASP A 43 24.54 -10.83 14.67
N SER A 44 24.40 -11.19 13.40
CA SER A 44 23.88 -10.29 12.39
C SER A 44 22.47 -10.03 12.88
N GLY A 45 22.22 -8.81 13.36
CA GLY A 45 20.94 -8.43 13.92
C GLY A 45 19.79 -8.92 13.04
N PRO A 46 18.59 -9.14 13.61
CA PRO A 46 17.51 -9.86 12.93
C PRO A 46 17.30 -9.31 11.53
N ALA A 47 17.59 -10.16 10.52
CA ALA A 47 17.53 -9.78 9.12
C ALA A 47 16.19 -9.12 8.79
N ALA A 48 16.25 -8.04 7.99
CA ALA A 48 15.04 -7.38 7.50
C ALA A 48 14.08 -8.40 6.88
N PRO A 49 12.76 -8.27 7.10
CA PRO A 49 11.82 -9.20 6.50
C PRO A 49 11.94 -9.14 4.97
N PRO A 50 11.66 -10.28 4.32
CA PRO A 50 11.70 -10.34 2.87
C PRO A 50 10.72 -9.33 2.26
N ALA A 51 11.11 -8.75 1.12
CA ALA A 51 10.18 -7.99 0.32
C ALA A 51 9.03 -8.90 -0.17
N PRO A 52 7.80 -8.39 -0.29
CA PRO A 52 6.72 -9.14 -0.91
C PRO A 52 7.05 -9.50 -2.36
N ALA A 53 6.52 -10.62 -2.86
CA ALA A 53 6.70 -10.98 -4.26
C ALA A 53 6.09 -9.91 -5.18
N ALA A 54 6.87 -9.44 -6.15
CA ALA A 54 6.40 -8.50 -7.15
C ALA A 54 5.66 -9.24 -8.28
N PRO A 55 4.52 -8.74 -8.76
CA PRO A 55 3.86 -9.31 -9.93
C PRO A 55 4.70 -9.09 -11.19
N SER A 56 4.64 -10.03 -12.12
CA SER A 56 5.34 -9.93 -13.41
C SER A 56 4.81 -8.77 -14.26
N GLU A 57 5.60 -8.29 -15.21
CA GLU A 57 5.17 -7.25 -16.15
C GLU A 57 3.95 -7.68 -16.97
N ALA A 58 3.91 -8.94 -17.42
CA ALA A 58 2.76 -9.50 -18.11
C ALA A 58 1.49 -9.46 -17.24
N THR A 59 1.63 -9.74 -15.93
CA THR A 59 0.51 -9.65 -14.98
C THR A 59 0.01 -8.22 -14.83
N ARG A 60 0.93 -7.26 -14.71
CA ARG A 60 0.61 -5.83 -14.63
C ARG A 60 -0.01 -5.29 -15.93
N GLY A 61 0.43 -5.80 -17.08
CA GLY A 61 -0.14 -5.51 -18.39
C GLY A 61 -1.57 -6.01 -18.50
N ALA A 62 -1.82 -7.30 -18.25
CA ALA A 62 -3.17 -7.87 -18.34
C ALA A 62 -4.18 -7.19 -17.40
N ALA A 63 -3.76 -6.76 -16.22
CA ALA A 63 -4.62 -6.01 -15.31
C ALA A 63 -4.92 -4.58 -15.80
N HIS A 64 -3.98 -3.98 -16.53
CA HIS A 64 -4.16 -2.68 -17.18
C HIS A 64 -5.11 -2.78 -18.37
N ASP A 65 -4.95 -3.81 -19.22
CA ASP A 65 -5.84 -4.06 -20.36
C ASP A 65 -7.30 -4.24 -19.89
N ALA A 66 -7.52 -4.90 -18.74
CA ALA A 66 -8.84 -5.01 -18.13
C ALA A 66 -9.43 -3.65 -17.69
N ALA A 67 -8.57 -2.72 -17.25
CA ALA A 67 -8.98 -1.36 -16.90
C ALA A 67 -9.32 -0.52 -18.16
N GLU A 68 -8.69 -0.81 -19.29
CA GLU A 68 -8.95 -0.16 -20.59
C GLU A 68 -10.13 -0.74 -21.36
N ALA A 69 -10.68 -1.87 -20.92
CA ALA A 69 -11.77 -2.53 -21.61
C ALA A 69 -12.97 -1.57 -21.85
N PRO A 70 -13.62 -1.61 -23.03
CA PRO A 70 -14.70 -0.66 -23.38
C PRO A 70 -15.83 -0.57 -22.33
N LYS A 71 -16.20 -1.71 -21.73
CA LYS A 71 -17.21 -1.77 -20.67
C LYS A 71 -16.77 -1.03 -19.40
N THR A 72 -15.48 -1.09 -19.08
CA THR A 72 -14.88 -0.34 -17.97
C THR A 72 -14.94 1.16 -18.27
N LEU A 73 -14.59 1.59 -19.49
CA LEU A 73 -14.66 3.00 -19.90
C LEU A 73 -16.10 3.56 -19.89
N ASP A 74 -17.12 2.78 -20.27
CA ASP A 74 -18.53 3.18 -20.10
C ASP A 74 -18.88 3.39 -18.62
N THR A 75 -18.42 2.48 -17.76
CA THR A 75 -18.65 2.56 -16.31
C THR A 75 -17.96 3.78 -15.72
N LEU A 76 -16.73 4.09 -16.15
CA LEU A 76 -16.02 5.30 -15.77
C LEU A 76 -16.74 6.57 -16.21
N SER A 77 -17.33 6.57 -17.41
CA SER A 77 -18.10 7.72 -17.91
C SER A 77 -19.28 8.03 -16.98
N ARG A 78 -19.97 6.99 -16.47
CA ARG A 78 -21.02 7.15 -15.44
C ARG A 78 -20.44 7.58 -14.09
N PHE A 79 -19.32 6.98 -13.69
CA PHE A 79 -18.65 7.30 -12.42
C PHE A 79 -18.25 8.76 -12.33
N PHE A 80 -17.67 9.34 -13.39
CA PHE A 80 -17.26 10.75 -13.43
C PHE A 80 -18.44 11.72 -13.54
N ALA A 81 -19.54 11.29 -14.17
CA ALA A 81 -20.72 12.11 -14.34
C ALA A 81 -21.65 12.15 -13.10
N ARG A 82 -21.42 11.30 -12.09
CA ARG A 82 -22.34 11.10 -10.96
C ARG A 82 -22.68 12.37 -10.17
N ASP A 83 -21.74 13.31 -10.11
CA ASP A 83 -21.86 14.56 -9.33
C ASP A 83 -22.29 15.75 -10.22
N GLY A 84 -22.56 15.52 -11.51
CA GLY A 84 -23.08 16.52 -12.46
C GLY A 84 -22.07 17.51 -13.04
N ALA A 85 -20.81 17.48 -12.59
CA ALA A 85 -19.76 18.38 -13.09
C ALA A 85 -19.41 18.16 -14.58
N VAL A 86 -19.56 16.93 -15.07
CA VAL A 86 -19.41 16.54 -16.47
C VAL A 86 -20.54 15.59 -16.86
N SER A 87 -21.00 15.64 -18.11
CA SER A 87 -21.98 14.65 -18.59
C SER A 87 -21.31 13.34 -18.95
N LYS A 88 -22.04 12.22 -18.90
CA LYS A 88 -21.52 10.90 -19.29
C LYS A 88 -20.86 10.94 -20.68
N ALA A 89 -21.51 11.58 -21.66
CA ALA A 89 -20.99 11.68 -23.03
C ALA A 89 -19.73 12.54 -23.13
N LYS A 90 -19.56 13.54 -22.27
CA LYS A 90 -18.41 14.44 -22.27
C LYS A 90 -17.25 13.96 -21.40
N ALA A 91 -17.49 13.01 -20.48
CA ALA A 91 -16.48 12.55 -19.52
C ALA A 91 -15.22 12.00 -20.20
N ALA A 92 -15.37 11.34 -21.37
CA ALA A 92 -14.28 10.83 -22.20
C ALA A 92 -13.10 10.24 -21.38
N PRO A 93 -13.37 9.24 -20.50
CA PRO A 93 -12.38 8.73 -19.59
C PRO A 93 -11.26 8.02 -20.34
N ARG A 94 -10.03 8.22 -19.87
CA ARG A 94 -8.84 7.50 -20.35
C ARG A 94 -8.08 6.91 -19.17
N VAL A 95 -7.65 5.66 -19.29
CA VAL A 95 -6.66 5.10 -18.37
C VAL A 95 -5.30 5.71 -18.71
N THR A 96 -4.44 5.86 -17.71
CA THR A 96 -3.14 6.53 -17.82
C THR A 96 -2.04 5.64 -17.26
N GLY A 97 -0.80 5.92 -17.71
CA GLY A 97 0.35 5.05 -17.45
C GLY A 97 0.38 3.85 -18.39
N GLU A 98 1.48 3.10 -18.39
CA GLU A 98 1.69 1.97 -19.31
C GLU A 98 1.24 0.62 -18.71
N ARG A 99 1.21 0.55 -17.38
CA ARG A 99 1.00 -0.68 -16.61
C ARG A 99 0.32 -0.37 -15.29
N ALA A 100 -0.49 -1.32 -14.80
CA ALA A 100 -1.03 -1.24 -13.47
C ALA A 100 0.08 -1.28 -12.41
N VAL A 101 -0.11 -0.60 -11.28
CA VAL A 101 0.82 -0.62 -10.13
C VAL A 101 0.35 -1.63 -9.09
N PRO A 102 1.26 -2.43 -8.49
CA PRO A 102 0.88 -3.31 -7.39
C PRO A 102 0.52 -2.49 -6.14
N VAL A 103 -0.54 -2.92 -5.46
CA VAL A 103 -0.96 -2.33 -4.19
C VAL A 103 -0.82 -3.37 -3.10
N TYR A 104 -0.02 -3.02 -2.08
CA TYR A 104 0.30 -3.90 -0.98
C TYR A 104 -0.36 -3.43 0.32
N TYR A 105 -1.09 -4.31 1.00
CA TYR A 105 -1.68 -4.03 2.30
C TYR A 105 -0.83 -4.66 3.40
N LEU A 106 -0.81 -4.02 4.57
CA LEU A 106 -0.17 -4.54 5.78
C LEU A 106 -0.57 -6.00 6.02
N ALA A 107 0.42 -6.90 6.03
CA ALA A 107 0.15 -8.33 6.07
C ALA A 107 -0.25 -8.80 7.47
N ALA A 108 -1.30 -9.61 7.56
CA ALA A 108 -1.78 -10.18 8.83
C ALA A 108 -0.69 -10.97 9.57
N ASP A 109 0.15 -11.71 8.85
CA ASP A 109 1.24 -12.49 9.43
C ASP A 109 2.35 -11.63 10.03
N PHE A 110 2.64 -10.48 9.41
CA PHE A 110 3.56 -9.50 9.97
C PHE A 110 2.97 -8.87 11.24
N VAL A 111 1.69 -8.51 11.20
CA VAL A 111 0.94 -8.01 12.37
C VAL A 111 0.90 -9.05 13.49
N ALA A 112 0.79 -10.33 13.18
CA ALA A 112 0.81 -11.42 14.15
C ALA A 112 2.19 -11.62 14.82
N GLY A 113 3.25 -10.98 14.31
CA GLY A 113 4.61 -11.17 14.81
C GLY A 113 5.31 -12.41 14.27
N LYS A 114 4.82 -13.03 13.19
CA LYS A 114 5.46 -14.22 12.62
C LYS A 114 6.87 -13.89 12.10
N LYS A 115 7.85 -14.70 12.48
CA LYS A 115 9.24 -14.54 12.04
C LYS A 115 9.33 -14.70 10.52
N GLY A 116 10.00 -13.76 9.85
CA GLY A 116 10.21 -13.79 8.41
C GLY A 116 8.98 -13.44 7.56
N ALA A 117 7.87 -13.03 8.17
CA ALA A 117 6.70 -12.57 7.42
C ALA A 117 7.02 -11.26 6.66
N PRO A 118 6.71 -11.17 5.35
CA PRO A 118 6.78 -9.91 4.62
C PRO A 118 5.91 -8.85 5.28
N ILE A 119 6.34 -7.59 5.25
CA ILE A 119 5.59 -6.48 5.86
C ILE A 119 4.19 -6.29 5.26
N ALA A 120 4.03 -6.64 3.99
CA ALA A 120 2.79 -6.42 3.24
C ALA A 120 2.53 -7.56 2.25
N ALA A 121 1.28 -7.72 1.83
CA ALA A 121 0.85 -8.67 0.82
C ALA A 121 0.18 -7.91 -0.33
N MET A 122 0.36 -8.38 -1.57
CA MET A 122 -0.29 -7.76 -2.73
C MET A 122 -1.78 -8.12 -2.69
N GLU A 123 -2.64 -7.11 -2.66
CA GLU A 123 -4.10 -7.31 -2.64
C GLU A 123 -4.71 -7.17 -4.04
N PHE A 124 -4.25 -6.17 -4.80
CA PHE A 124 -4.75 -5.90 -6.14
C PHE A 124 -3.73 -5.09 -6.95
N LEU A 125 -4.04 -4.94 -8.24
CA LEU A 125 -3.35 -4.04 -9.15
C LEU A 125 -4.21 -2.81 -9.38
N ALA A 126 -3.61 -1.62 -9.44
CA ALA A 126 -4.34 -0.37 -9.64
C ALA A 126 -3.93 0.35 -10.93
N SER A 127 -4.90 0.91 -11.65
CA SER A 127 -4.66 1.85 -12.75
C SER A 127 -5.33 3.20 -12.46
N GLU A 128 -4.76 4.30 -12.92
CA GLU A 128 -5.36 5.63 -12.82
C GLU A 128 -6.13 5.95 -14.10
N ALA A 129 -7.37 6.41 -13.97
CA ALA A 129 -8.12 7.00 -15.06
C ALA A 129 -8.39 8.49 -14.83
N VAL A 130 -8.45 9.23 -15.93
CA VAL A 130 -8.67 10.68 -15.93
C VAL A 130 -9.81 11.03 -16.89
N SER A 131 -10.77 11.81 -16.40
CA SER A 131 -11.85 12.39 -17.19
C SER A 131 -11.36 13.61 -18.00
N SER A 132 -12.14 14.08 -18.97
CA SER A 132 -11.86 15.28 -19.77
C SER A 132 -11.78 16.56 -18.93
N ASP A 133 -12.51 16.62 -17.83
CA ASP A 133 -12.53 17.72 -16.86
C ASP A 133 -11.43 17.59 -15.77
N GLY A 134 -10.55 16.60 -15.89
CA GLY A 134 -9.43 16.39 -14.96
C GLY A 134 -9.77 15.63 -13.69
N GLN A 135 -11.03 15.21 -13.49
CA GLN A 135 -11.36 14.28 -12.41
C GLN A 135 -10.55 12.98 -12.55
N LYS A 136 -10.17 12.40 -11.40
CA LYS A 136 -9.34 11.19 -11.33
C LYS A 136 -10.07 10.06 -10.64
N ALA A 137 -9.86 8.85 -11.14
CA ALA A 137 -10.32 7.62 -10.54
C ALA A 137 -9.20 6.61 -10.44
N SER A 138 -9.24 5.80 -9.39
CA SER A 138 -8.40 4.61 -9.22
C SER A 138 -9.24 3.38 -9.50
N LEU A 139 -8.77 2.54 -10.41
CA LEU A 139 -9.40 1.29 -10.80
C LEU A 139 -8.62 0.15 -10.18
N TRP A 140 -9.27 -0.64 -9.34
CA TRP A 140 -8.64 -1.80 -8.71
C TRP A 140 -9.01 -3.04 -9.50
N THR A 141 -8.01 -3.77 -9.94
CA THR A 141 -8.13 -4.97 -10.75
C THR A 141 -7.63 -6.17 -9.95
N ALA A 142 -8.46 -7.21 -9.88
CA ALA A 142 -8.14 -8.48 -9.24
C ALA A 142 -8.50 -9.65 -10.16
N ARG A 143 -7.96 -10.83 -9.89
CA ARG A 143 -8.28 -12.03 -10.66
C ARG A 143 -9.61 -12.62 -10.17
N GLN A 144 -10.61 -12.68 -11.05
CA GLN A 144 -11.94 -13.22 -10.82
C GLN A 144 -12.25 -14.28 -11.88
N ALA A 145 -12.68 -15.47 -11.43
CA ALA A 145 -12.99 -16.61 -12.30
C ALA A 145 -11.91 -16.87 -13.38
N GLY A 146 -10.63 -16.75 -13.01
CA GLY A 146 -9.48 -16.97 -13.89
C GLY A 146 -9.04 -15.78 -14.75
N SER A 147 -9.79 -14.68 -14.78
CA SER A 147 -9.53 -13.48 -15.61
C SER A 147 -9.26 -12.22 -14.76
N TRP A 148 -8.53 -11.25 -15.29
CA TRP A 148 -8.38 -9.93 -14.63
C TRP A 148 -9.64 -9.10 -14.85
N GLN A 149 -10.19 -8.56 -13.76
CA GLN A 149 -11.41 -7.74 -13.80
C GLN A 149 -11.28 -6.56 -12.85
N VAL A 150 -11.84 -5.42 -13.25
CA VAL A 150 -11.99 -4.28 -12.36
C VAL A 150 -13.04 -4.62 -11.31
N VAL A 151 -12.62 -4.66 -10.05
CA VAL A 151 -13.45 -5.01 -8.89
C VAL A 151 -13.87 -3.80 -8.07
N ASN A 152 -13.20 -2.66 -8.24
CA ASN A 152 -13.57 -1.42 -7.56
C ASN A 152 -13.13 -0.19 -8.36
N ILE A 153 -13.89 0.91 -8.22
CA ILE A 153 -13.53 2.23 -8.75
C ILE A 153 -13.64 3.25 -7.60
N ALA A 154 -12.53 3.88 -7.25
CA ALA A 154 -12.44 4.88 -6.18
C ALA A 154 -12.11 6.27 -6.75
N THR A 155 -12.49 7.32 -6.03
CA THR A 155 -12.15 8.70 -6.42
C THR A 155 -10.71 9.01 -6.04
N GLY A 156 -9.99 9.72 -6.92
CA GLY A 156 -8.59 10.08 -6.72
C GLY A 156 -7.65 9.12 -7.43
N ASN A 157 -6.39 9.10 -7.00
CA ASN A 157 -5.32 8.33 -7.61
C ASN A 157 -4.23 7.95 -6.61
N ASP A 158 -4.61 7.70 -5.35
CA ASP A 158 -3.64 7.53 -4.26
C ASP A 158 -2.67 6.37 -4.53
N GLU A 159 -3.14 5.26 -5.10
CA GLU A 159 -2.34 4.08 -5.41
C GLU A 159 -1.20 4.39 -6.38
N THR A 160 -1.49 5.03 -7.53
CA THR A 160 -0.46 5.41 -8.51
C THR A 160 0.40 6.56 -8.00
N ARG A 161 -0.20 7.52 -7.28
CA ARG A 161 0.50 8.66 -6.69
C ARG A 161 1.54 8.20 -5.67
N TYR A 162 1.16 7.37 -4.70
CA TYR A 162 2.08 6.92 -3.65
C TYR A 162 3.07 5.88 -4.15
N ALA A 163 2.74 5.08 -5.17
CA ALA A 163 3.73 4.26 -5.86
C ALA A 163 4.89 5.13 -6.41
N ARG A 164 4.57 6.24 -7.09
CA ARG A 164 5.58 7.20 -7.57
C ARG A 164 6.33 7.89 -6.44
N VAL A 165 5.60 8.48 -5.48
CA VAL A 165 6.23 9.19 -4.34
C VAL A 165 7.15 8.24 -3.55
N GLY A 166 6.77 6.98 -3.38
CA GLY A 166 7.60 5.98 -2.72
C GLY A 166 8.85 5.62 -3.53
N ALA A 167 8.71 5.45 -4.84
CA ALA A 167 9.85 5.22 -5.74
C ALA A 167 10.85 6.38 -5.71
N ASP A 168 10.37 7.62 -5.67
CA ASP A 168 11.22 8.82 -5.57
C ASP A 168 11.87 8.93 -4.18
N LYS A 169 11.12 8.65 -3.11
CA LYS A 169 11.59 8.81 -1.73
C LYS A 169 12.56 7.70 -1.30
N LEU A 170 12.35 6.47 -1.77
CA LEU A 170 13.17 5.32 -1.41
C LEU A 170 13.23 4.32 -2.59
N PRO A 171 14.10 4.57 -3.58
CA PRO A 171 14.18 3.76 -4.80
C PRO A 171 14.37 2.27 -4.53
N GLY A 172 13.56 1.44 -5.18
CA GLY A 172 13.53 -0.01 -5.00
C GLY A 172 12.89 -0.48 -3.68
N GLY A 173 12.22 0.42 -2.94
CA GLY A 173 11.42 0.07 -1.78
C GLY A 173 10.01 -0.41 -2.15
N THR A 174 9.39 -1.15 -1.24
CA THR A 174 8.01 -1.60 -1.35
C THR A 174 7.08 -0.56 -0.73
N VAL A 175 6.19 0.00 -1.53
CA VAL A 175 5.12 0.87 -1.06
C VAL A 175 3.97 0.02 -0.53
N PHE A 176 3.44 0.36 0.64
CA PHE A 176 2.30 -0.35 1.23
C PHE A 176 1.40 0.59 2.04
N ILE A 177 0.17 0.16 2.28
CA ILE A 177 -0.83 0.87 3.08
C ILE A 177 -1.16 0.12 4.38
N GLU A 178 -1.36 0.87 5.46
CA GLU A 178 -2.03 0.41 6.70
C GLU A 178 -3.50 0.85 6.63
N PRO A 179 -4.44 -0.04 6.22
CA PRO A 179 -5.81 0.36 5.90
C PRO A 179 -6.56 0.99 7.08
N GLN A 180 -6.27 0.54 8.30
CA GLN A 180 -6.96 0.93 9.53
C GLN A 180 -6.83 2.42 9.84
N ILE A 181 -5.76 3.06 9.37
CA ILE A 181 -5.53 4.50 9.54
C ILE A 181 -5.32 5.23 8.22
N ASN A 182 -5.52 4.54 7.09
CA ASN A 182 -5.29 5.04 5.73
C ASN A 182 -3.91 5.70 5.57
N ALA A 183 -2.86 5.05 6.10
CA ALA A 183 -1.50 5.57 6.09
C ALA A 183 -0.64 4.85 5.04
N TRP A 184 0.07 5.63 4.22
CA TRP A 184 0.96 5.12 3.18
C TRP A 184 2.43 5.18 3.60
N TYR A 185 3.17 4.10 3.31
CA TYR A 185 4.57 3.95 3.67
C TYR A 185 5.39 3.39 2.50
N VAL A 186 6.71 3.56 2.56
CA VAL A 186 7.67 2.82 1.76
C VAL A 186 8.69 2.12 2.65
N GLN A 187 8.97 0.85 2.40
CA GLN A 187 9.93 0.03 3.13
C GLN A 187 11.10 -0.40 2.25
N LYS A 188 12.32 -0.32 2.78
CA LYS A 188 13.51 -0.92 2.18
C LYS A 188 14.47 -1.34 3.29
N GLY A 189 14.90 -2.60 3.26
CA GLY A 189 15.68 -3.18 4.36
C GLY A 189 14.95 -3.00 5.69
N GLU A 190 15.65 -2.50 6.70
CA GLU A 190 15.07 -2.30 8.04
C GLU A 190 14.35 -0.97 8.23
N ARG A 191 14.26 -0.12 7.20
CA ARG A 191 13.67 1.21 7.29
C ARG A 191 12.28 1.28 6.67
N ILE A 192 11.41 2.02 7.35
CA ILE A 192 10.07 2.40 6.88
C ILE A 192 9.98 3.92 6.93
N LEU A 193 9.63 4.54 5.80
CA LEU A 193 9.43 5.98 5.69
C LEU A 193 7.94 6.29 5.43
N PRO A 194 7.38 7.33 6.05
CA PRO A 194 6.00 7.73 5.81
C PRO A 194 5.88 8.44 4.46
N LEU A 195 4.78 8.23 3.74
CA LEU A 195 4.49 8.90 2.46
C LEU A 195 3.39 9.96 2.58
N ASP A 196 2.61 9.93 3.66
CA ASP A 196 1.52 10.85 3.92
C ASP A 196 1.45 11.32 5.37
N ARG A 197 0.47 12.18 5.66
CA ARG A 197 0.32 12.80 6.99
C ARG A 197 -0.10 11.79 8.06
N ASP A 198 -0.88 10.78 7.70
CA ASP A 198 -1.35 9.78 8.65
C ASP A 198 -0.22 8.83 9.04
N ALA A 199 0.65 8.47 8.09
CA ALA A 199 1.90 7.79 8.33
C ALA A 199 2.88 8.63 9.18
N ILE A 200 3.04 9.93 8.89
CA ILE A 200 3.87 10.82 9.72
C ILE A 200 3.36 10.85 11.16
N ARG A 201 2.04 10.92 11.38
CA ARG A 201 1.46 10.87 12.73
C ARG A 201 1.74 9.52 13.42
N ALA A 202 1.75 8.43 12.67
CA ALA A 202 1.94 7.10 13.20
C ALA A 202 3.39 6.75 13.57
N VAL A 203 4.38 7.20 12.77
CA VAL A 203 5.79 6.78 12.93
C VAL A 203 6.80 7.94 13.00
N GLY A 204 6.34 9.19 12.94
CA GLY A 204 7.18 10.39 12.89
C GLY A 204 7.72 10.69 11.49
N ALA A 205 8.13 11.94 11.26
CA ALA A 205 8.58 12.43 9.95
C ALA A 205 9.84 11.69 9.43
N ASN A 206 10.70 11.24 10.35
CA ASN A 206 11.94 10.52 10.05
C ASN A 206 11.72 9.01 9.82
N GLY A 207 10.47 8.55 9.90
CA GLY A 207 10.13 7.13 9.81
C GLY A 207 10.58 6.32 11.02
N THR A 208 10.61 5.01 10.85
CA THR A 208 10.90 4.06 11.92
C THR A 208 11.64 2.83 11.40
N THR A 209 12.00 1.92 12.31
CA THR A 209 12.52 0.61 11.95
C THR A 209 11.39 -0.39 11.75
N VAL A 210 11.63 -1.42 10.95
CA VAL A 210 10.65 -2.48 10.73
C VAL A 210 10.26 -3.17 12.04
N ALA A 211 11.21 -3.43 12.94
CA ALA A 211 10.91 -4.03 14.24
C ALA A 211 10.04 -3.13 15.13
N ALA A 212 10.29 -1.82 15.16
CA ALA A 212 9.47 -0.88 15.91
C ALA A 212 8.06 -0.75 15.31
N TYR A 213 7.97 -0.73 13.98
CA TYR A 213 6.69 -0.74 13.28
C TYR A 213 5.89 -2.02 13.56
N GLN A 214 6.53 -3.20 13.50
CA GLN A 214 5.88 -4.48 13.82
C GLN A 214 5.30 -4.46 15.23
N ARG A 215 6.08 -4.04 16.23
CA ARG A 215 5.57 -3.91 17.61
C ARG A 215 4.37 -2.97 17.70
N ARG A 216 4.40 -1.85 16.98
CA ARG A 216 3.28 -0.90 16.94
C ARG A 216 2.02 -1.56 16.38
N VAL A 217 2.09 -2.16 15.20
CA VAL A 217 0.90 -2.72 14.54
C VAL A 217 0.41 -3.99 15.23
N HIS A 218 1.32 -4.80 15.79
CA HIS A 218 0.97 -5.95 16.62
C HIS A 218 0.19 -5.50 17.87
N LYS A 219 0.67 -4.45 18.56
CA LYS A 219 -0.05 -3.88 19.71
C LYS A 219 -1.43 -3.31 19.30
N ALA A 220 -1.55 -2.75 18.11
CA ALA A 220 -2.79 -2.13 17.66
C ALA A 220 -3.85 -3.12 17.16
N TYR A 221 -3.41 -4.22 16.52
CA TYR A 221 -4.27 -5.10 15.72
C TYR A 221 -4.07 -6.60 15.95
N GLY A 222 -3.02 -7.03 16.64
CA GLY A 222 -2.68 -8.44 16.81
C GLY A 222 -3.78 -9.24 17.52
N ASP A 223 -4.52 -8.58 18.42
CA ASP A 223 -5.68 -9.13 19.11
C ASP A 223 -6.96 -9.19 18.28
N LYS A 224 -6.96 -8.63 17.06
CA LYS A 224 -8.12 -8.52 16.15
C LYS A 224 -7.99 -9.39 14.89
N LEU A 225 -6.91 -10.16 14.77
CA LEU A 225 -6.69 -11.03 13.62
C LEU A 225 -7.68 -12.21 13.60
N PRO A 226 -7.95 -12.83 12.44
CA PRO A 226 -8.74 -14.06 12.36
C PRO A 226 -8.24 -15.12 13.36
N GLY A 227 -9.17 -15.74 14.10
CA GLY A 227 -8.85 -16.73 15.14
C GLY A 227 -8.48 -16.15 16.52
N SER A 228 -8.36 -14.82 16.65
CA SER A 228 -8.17 -14.14 17.94
C SER A 228 -9.37 -14.28 18.88
N ALA A 229 -9.17 -13.98 20.17
CA ALA A 229 -10.26 -13.91 21.15
C ALA A 229 -11.32 -12.86 20.75
N TYR A 230 -10.88 -11.73 20.17
CA TYR A 230 -11.78 -10.72 19.63
C TYR A 230 -12.67 -11.29 18.51
N ALA A 231 -12.08 -12.00 17.54
CA ALA A 231 -12.82 -12.65 16.46
C ALA A 231 -13.80 -13.73 16.99
N LYS A 232 -13.37 -14.51 17.98
CA LYS A 232 -14.21 -15.52 18.65
C LYS A 232 -15.35 -14.94 19.49
N SER A 233 -15.26 -13.67 19.88
CA SER A 233 -16.27 -12.99 20.71
C SER A 233 -17.47 -12.42 19.94
N GLY A 234 -17.58 -12.66 18.62
CA GLY A 234 -18.69 -12.16 17.77
C GLY A 234 -18.62 -10.66 17.44
N LYS A 235 -17.82 -9.89 18.18
CA LYS A 235 -17.67 -8.42 18.03
C LYS A 235 -17.07 -7.96 16.70
N ALA A 236 -16.55 -8.89 15.88
CA ALA A 236 -15.93 -8.59 14.59
C ALA A 236 -16.94 -8.13 13.51
N GLY A 237 -18.25 -8.32 13.72
CA GLY A 237 -19.29 -7.97 12.75
C GLY A 237 -20.08 -6.69 13.05
N GLY A 238 -20.10 -6.19 14.30
CA GLY A 238 -20.91 -5.02 14.66
C GLY A 238 -22.43 -5.17 14.49
N TYR A 239 -22.95 -6.40 14.31
CA TYR A 239 -24.38 -6.67 14.08
C TYR A 239 -25.11 -7.39 15.23
N ASP A 240 -24.46 -7.58 16.38
CA ASP A 240 -25.13 -8.15 17.56
C ASP A 240 -25.57 -7.03 18.52
N GLU A 241 -26.57 -6.24 18.12
CA GLU A 241 -27.57 -5.80 19.10
C GLU A 241 -28.74 -6.79 19.01
N PRO A 242 -29.05 -7.56 20.07
CA PRO A 242 -30.31 -8.27 20.11
C PRO A 242 -31.42 -7.23 20.05
N ALA A 243 -32.17 -7.20 18.94
CA ALA A 243 -33.41 -6.46 18.87
C ALA A 243 -34.27 -6.94 20.06
N ALA A 244 -34.46 -6.08 21.05
CA ALA A 244 -35.40 -6.32 22.11
C ALA A 244 -36.77 -6.50 21.45
N ALA A 245 -37.28 -7.73 21.46
CA ALA A 245 -38.63 -8.02 21.01
C ALA A 245 -39.61 -7.11 21.75
N PRO A 246 -40.44 -6.31 21.07
CA PRO A 246 -41.48 -5.58 21.77
C PRO A 246 -42.47 -6.60 22.33
N ARG A 247 -42.65 -6.55 23.65
CA ARG A 247 -43.68 -7.30 24.36
C ARG A 247 -45.04 -6.92 23.78
N SER A 248 -45.80 -7.92 23.35
CA SER A 248 -47.22 -7.77 23.06
C SER A 248 -47.97 -7.36 24.32
N GLU A 249 -48.45 -6.12 24.37
CA GLU A 249 -49.58 -5.74 25.22
C GLU A 249 -50.59 -4.95 24.37
N GLY A 250 -51.84 -5.39 24.46
CA GLY A 250 -52.88 -5.10 23.48
C GLY A 250 -53.39 -3.66 23.47
N ARG A 251 -53.91 -3.27 22.30
CA ARG A 251 -55.10 -2.43 22.22
C ARG A 251 -55.84 -2.64 20.90
N THR A 252 -57.15 -2.62 21.04
CA THR A 252 -58.22 -3.00 20.13
C THR A 252 -58.35 -2.16 18.87
N ALA A 253 -58.71 -2.86 17.79
CA ALA A 253 -59.47 -2.48 16.59
C ALA A 253 -59.80 -0.99 16.32
N SER A 254 -59.47 -0.55 15.09
CA SER A 254 -60.44 0.07 14.18
C SER A 254 -59.93 0.00 12.74
N ALA A 255 -60.86 -0.32 11.84
CA ALA A 255 -60.66 -0.59 10.41
C ALA A 255 -60.63 0.69 9.56
N ALA A 256 -59.93 0.61 8.43
CA ALA A 256 -60.31 1.06 7.08
C ALA A 256 -59.15 1.72 6.32
N GLY A 257 -58.95 1.29 5.06
CA GLY A 257 -58.39 2.16 4.01
C GLY A 257 -57.08 1.70 3.34
N SER A 258 -57.24 0.81 2.36
CA SER A 258 -56.60 0.84 1.02
C SER A 258 -55.08 0.96 0.83
N ALA A 259 -54.54 -0.16 0.34
CA ALA A 259 -53.74 -0.35 -0.89
C ALA A 259 -52.29 0.16 -1.00
N ASP A 260 -51.44 -0.83 -1.32
CA ASP A 260 -50.18 -0.80 -2.09
C ASP A 260 -48.88 -0.36 -1.42
N GLY A 261 -48.35 -1.31 -0.62
CA GLY A 261 -46.93 -1.49 -0.35
C GLY A 261 -46.20 -2.33 -1.42
N PRO A 262 -44.87 -2.53 -1.29
CA PRO A 262 -43.92 -2.57 -2.39
C PRO A 262 -43.59 -3.99 -2.89
N VAL A 263 -43.36 -4.13 -4.19
CA VAL A 263 -42.96 -5.41 -4.80
C VAL A 263 -41.42 -5.58 -4.74
N THR A 264 -40.96 -6.19 -3.66
CA THR A 264 -39.65 -6.85 -3.57
C THR A 264 -39.67 -8.12 -4.41
N VAL A 265 -38.92 -8.16 -5.51
CA VAL A 265 -38.63 -9.42 -6.22
C VAL A 265 -37.38 -10.05 -5.62
N VAL A 266 -37.58 -11.09 -4.82
CA VAL A 266 -36.55 -12.02 -4.35
C VAL A 266 -36.51 -13.19 -5.33
N SER A 267 -35.39 -13.41 -6.01
CA SER A 267 -35.13 -14.65 -6.73
C SER A 267 -33.98 -15.37 -6.04
N SER A 268 -34.34 -16.38 -5.25
CA SER A 268 -33.44 -17.34 -4.63
C SER A 268 -33.15 -18.49 -5.60
N VAL A 269 -31.91 -18.61 -6.05
CA VAL A 269 -31.36 -19.89 -6.54
C VAL A 269 -30.05 -20.12 -5.81
N ALA A 270 -30.04 -21.18 -5.00
CA ALA A 270 -28.88 -21.70 -4.31
C ALA A 270 -28.15 -22.69 -5.22
N ALA A 271 -26.83 -22.53 -5.38
CA ALA A 271 -25.89 -23.64 -5.54
C ALA A 271 -24.45 -23.18 -5.25
N ALA A 272 -23.88 -23.87 -4.25
CA ALA A 272 -22.49 -24.01 -3.82
C ALA A 272 -21.34 -23.41 -4.67
N GLY A 273 -20.45 -22.68 -4.00
CA GLY A 273 -19.09 -22.43 -4.50
C GLY A 273 -18.31 -21.34 -3.77
N ALA A 274 -17.42 -21.76 -2.87
CA ALA A 274 -16.23 -21.07 -2.35
C ALA A 274 -16.37 -19.67 -1.70
N ALA A 275 -16.00 -19.61 -0.42
CA ALA A 275 -15.84 -18.41 0.37
C ALA A 275 -14.74 -17.47 -0.18
N VAL A 276 -15.08 -16.20 -0.37
CA VAL A 276 -14.13 -15.08 -0.29
C VAL A 276 -14.79 -13.97 0.51
N ALA A 277 -14.23 -13.70 1.69
CA ALA A 277 -14.61 -12.58 2.53
C ALA A 277 -14.14 -11.27 1.87
N LEU A 278 -15.03 -10.60 1.15
CA LEU A 278 -14.92 -9.17 0.86
C LEU A 278 -15.81 -8.42 1.84
N GLY A 279 -15.29 -8.21 3.05
CA GLY A 279 -15.94 -7.43 4.09
C GLY A 279 -14.96 -6.43 4.66
N LEU A 280 -15.36 -5.16 4.63
CA LEU A 280 -14.76 -3.98 5.31
C LEU A 280 -13.74 -3.16 4.51
N SER A 281 -14.25 -2.26 3.66
CA SER A 281 -13.69 -0.91 3.43
C SER A 281 -14.75 0.08 2.94
N GLY A 282 -15.97 0.04 3.49
CA GLY A 282 -17.06 0.95 3.12
C GLY A 282 -17.18 2.21 3.99
N ALA A 283 -16.61 2.24 5.19
CA ALA A 283 -16.94 3.27 6.19
C ALA A 283 -16.01 4.50 6.22
N ALA A 284 -14.91 4.54 5.44
CA ALA A 284 -13.96 5.65 5.50
C ALA A 284 -14.36 6.89 4.65
N LEU A 285 -15.31 6.76 3.72
CA LEU A 285 -15.64 7.83 2.76
C LEU A 285 -16.59 8.91 3.30
N VAL A 286 -17.29 8.67 4.41
CA VAL A 286 -18.25 9.65 4.97
C VAL A 286 -17.55 10.80 5.72
N ARG A 287 -16.31 10.60 6.20
CA ARG A 287 -15.61 11.61 7.03
C ARG A 287 -15.00 12.78 6.23
N ARG A 288 -15.07 12.75 4.89
CA ARG A 288 -14.50 13.81 4.03
C ARG A 288 -15.39 15.04 3.88
N ARG A 289 -16.68 14.96 4.24
CA ARG A 289 -17.64 16.08 4.10
C ARG A 289 -17.62 17.07 5.27
N SER A 290 -17.18 16.67 6.47
CA SER A 290 -17.20 17.51 7.67
C SER A 290 -15.91 18.28 7.94
N ARG A 291 -14.90 18.20 7.07
CA ARG A 291 -13.60 18.91 7.23
C ARG A 291 -13.35 20.00 6.17
N ARG A 292 -14.40 20.45 5.47
CA ARG A 292 -14.35 21.61 4.55
C ARG A 292 -15.33 22.73 4.92
N LEU A 293 -15.82 22.73 6.16
CA LEU A 293 -16.59 23.82 6.76
C LEU A 293 -16.01 24.18 8.14
N GLY A 294 -14.69 24.36 8.17
CA GLY A 294 -13.92 24.90 9.29
C GLY A 294 -12.74 25.66 8.74
#